data_AF-A0A953BPF6-F1
#
_entry.id   AF-A0A953BPF6-F1
#
_cell.length_a   1.000
_cell.length_b   1.000
_cell.length_c   1.000
_cell.angle_alpha   90.00
_cell.angle_beta   90.00
_cell.angle_gamma   90.00
#
_symmetry.space_group_name_H-M   'P 1'
#
loop_
_entity.id
_entity.type
_entity.pdbx_description
1 polymer ?
#
loop_
_entity_poly.entity_id
_entity_poly.type
_entity_poly.pdbx_seq_one_letter_code
_entity_poly.pdbx_strand_id
1 'polypeptide(L)'
;MPNRRAMVVGAAAALGVCASASAQIRVGCWNLTEYNGIPSRSAAFQTSIFGTFEGRSFAPDVLIVQEIASEAATITFTGLLNTAPGSPGDYAYATFVNGPDTDSACFYRTSKLSLLGTAVAVSGSSTVSTRHVMRYHLRPVSYSSSASSFYLLSAHLKAGNSSTDRDRRAEEALLVRAHLDALPAGTRFIFGGDLNLYTHTEPAWGTLTAPGGVEGGRLYDPINRAGSWNLNASFAAVHTQSPTSAFGGMDDRFDFLLVSDSISQGQGLAYMGDRNVPYGSVWNDPVHSYRCWGNDGFSFNQSMRIANNTMVGPVVAQALFDHFAGTSTAPHLPVFLDLQVPARASVSTLTLDFGTVFQGAVAQLPLTVTNVANIALWSKDGTGAGIDALTYTLSPSAGFTAPAGTFNEAADPGAVGNVHQIGMLTAMLGPKSGTLTIASDDPEAPTIIVTLLGNVITPFDFDVNDDGVVDIEDAYAWLVSPTDVTADGVIDGADLVELIAEIRRLEVQDMTSGRR
;
A
#
# COMPACT_ATOMS: atom_id res chain seq x y z
N MET A 1 43.28 -24.94 -27.01
CA MET A 1 43.54 -24.05 -25.86
C MET A 1 43.06 -22.65 -26.24
N PRO A 2 42.19 -21.99 -25.46
CA PRO A 2 41.30 -20.97 -25.99
C PRO A 2 41.82 -19.54 -25.83
N ASN A 3 41.42 -18.70 -26.79
CA ASN A 3 41.53 -17.25 -26.82
C ASN A 3 40.85 -16.61 -25.59
N ARG A 4 41.61 -15.87 -24.77
CA ARG A 4 41.04 -14.94 -23.78
C ARG A 4 40.83 -13.58 -24.43
N ARG A 5 39.59 -13.28 -24.80
CA ARG A 5 39.13 -11.91 -25.08
C ARG A 5 39.01 -11.19 -23.73
N ALA A 6 39.75 -10.09 -23.58
CA ALA A 6 39.56 -9.15 -22.48
C ALA A 6 38.19 -8.49 -22.65
N MET A 7 37.28 -8.75 -21.71
CA MET A 7 35.98 -8.10 -21.64
C MET A 7 36.15 -6.87 -20.74
N VAL A 8 36.22 -5.69 -21.35
CA VAL A 8 36.16 -4.41 -20.64
C VAL A 8 34.73 -4.24 -20.16
N VAL A 9 34.49 -4.46 -18.87
CA VAL A 9 33.23 -4.07 -18.22
C VAL A 9 33.30 -2.56 -17.99
N GLY A 10 32.68 -1.80 -18.89
CA GLY A 10 32.44 -0.38 -18.69
C GLY A 10 31.39 -0.22 -17.59
N ALA A 11 31.84 0.16 -16.38
CA ALA A 11 30.95 0.64 -15.35
C ALA A 11 30.40 2.01 -15.78
N ALA A 12 29.19 2.02 -16.34
CA ALA A 12 28.43 3.24 -16.48
C ALA A 12 27.99 3.68 -15.08
N ALA A 13 28.65 4.70 -14.53
CA ALA A 13 28.19 5.42 -13.36
C ALA A 13 26.87 6.12 -13.72
N ALA A 14 25.75 5.44 -13.46
CA ALA A 14 24.45 6.08 -13.42
C ALA A 14 24.48 7.05 -12.24
N LEU A 15 24.64 8.34 -12.53
CA LEU A 15 24.30 9.42 -11.62
C LEU A 15 22.83 9.22 -11.25
N GLY A 16 22.60 8.74 -10.03
CA GLY A 16 21.28 8.42 -9.50
C GLY A 16 20.42 9.68 -9.50
N VAL A 17 19.47 9.74 -10.43
CA VAL A 17 18.32 10.62 -10.30
C VAL A 17 17.58 10.14 -9.04
N CYS A 18 17.48 11.01 -8.05
CA CYS A 18 16.76 10.76 -6.81
C CYS A 18 15.36 10.21 -7.13
N ALA A 19 15.06 9.00 -6.69
CA ALA A 19 13.67 8.59 -6.54
C ALA A 19 13.09 9.41 -5.38
N SER A 20 12.14 10.29 -5.68
CA SER A 20 11.29 10.88 -4.66
C SER A 20 10.69 9.75 -3.84
N ALA A 21 10.75 9.82 -2.50
CA ALA A 21 10.03 8.89 -1.64
C ALA A 21 8.53 8.93 -2.03
N SER A 22 8.09 7.91 -2.75
CA SER A 22 6.82 7.85 -3.46
C SER A 22 5.87 7.02 -2.62
N ALA A 23 4.86 7.65 -2.04
CA ALA A 23 3.91 7.01 -1.15
C ALA A 23 2.55 7.67 -1.14
N GLN A 24 1.57 6.87 -0.73
CA GLN A 24 0.15 7.11 -0.92
C GLN A 24 -0.51 7.90 0.20
N ILE A 25 -0.10 7.59 1.43
CA ILE A 25 -0.54 8.26 2.67
C ILE A 25 0.72 8.55 3.47
N ARG A 26 1.06 9.83 3.59
CA ARG A 26 2.14 10.26 4.46
C ARG A 26 1.63 10.47 5.88
N VAL A 27 2.23 9.75 6.82
CA VAL A 27 1.97 9.86 8.26
C VAL A 27 3.09 10.65 8.89
N GLY A 28 2.78 11.85 9.38
CA GLY A 28 3.71 12.73 10.08
C GLY A 28 3.51 12.73 11.60
N CYS A 29 4.60 12.97 12.32
CA CYS A 29 4.62 13.23 13.76
C CYS A 29 5.51 14.43 14.05
N TRP A 30 5.04 15.35 14.90
CA TRP A 30 5.82 16.53 15.28
C TRP A 30 5.47 17.06 16.68
N ASN A 31 6.45 17.09 17.58
CA ASN A 31 6.38 17.93 18.78
C ASN A 31 6.50 19.41 18.38
N LEU A 32 5.42 20.19 18.58
CA LEU A 32 5.36 21.59 18.15
C LEU A 32 6.03 22.57 19.11
N THR A 33 6.69 22.12 20.18
CA THR A 33 7.44 22.98 21.11
C THR A 33 6.56 24.09 21.69
N GLU A 34 5.72 23.76 22.66
CA GLU A 34 4.83 24.68 23.39
C GLU A 34 3.91 25.52 22.47
N TYR A 35 3.26 24.90 21.48
CA TYR A 35 2.42 25.64 20.55
C TYR A 35 1.09 26.07 21.16
N ASN A 36 0.93 27.38 21.31
CA ASN A 36 -0.24 28.02 21.94
C ASN A 36 -1.13 28.80 20.96
N GLY A 37 -0.95 28.62 19.64
CA GLY A 37 -1.72 29.36 18.63
C GLY A 37 -1.11 30.73 18.25
N ILE A 38 0.13 31.02 18.66
CA ILE A 38 0.77 32.31 18.37
C ILE A 38 1.00 32.52 16.85
N PRO A 39 0.51 33.64 16.27
CA PRO A 39 0.63 33.88 14.82
C PRO A 39 2.05 34.08 14.30
N SER A 40 3.01 34.50 15.14
CA SER A 40 4.39 34.77 14.72
C SER A 40 5.12 33.52 14.19
N ARG A 41 4.66 32.33 14.58
CA ARG A 41 5.21 31.04 14.14
C ARG A 41 4.54 30.48 12.87
N SER A 42 3.43 31.08 12.42
CA SER A 42 2.62 30.54 11.33
C SER A 42 3.39 30.38 10.03
N ALA A 43 4.13 31.41 9.59
CA ALA A 43 4.90 31.34 8.35
C ALA A 43 5.96 30.24 8.39
N ALA A 44 6.65 30.09 9.54
CA ALA A 44 7.64 29.06 9.74
C ALA A 44 7.03 27.64 9.66
N PHE A 45 5.87 27.42 10.29
CA PHE A 45 5.16 26.14 10.16
C PHE A 45 4.68 25.88 8.72
N GLN A 46 4.07 26.87 8.07
CA GLN A 46 3.58 26.74 6.69
C GLN A 46 4.71 26.37 5.73
N THR A 47 5.84 27.07 5.79
CA THR A 47 7.00 26.78 4.94
C THR A 47 7.69 25.46 5.30
N SER A 48 7.76 25.11 6.59
CA SER A 48 8.30 23.81 7.03
C SER A 48 7.50 22.63 6.47
N ILE A 49 6.18 22.76 6.43
CA ILE A 49 5.26 21.68 6.04
C ILE A 49 5.10 21.59 4.52
N PHE A 50 4.85 22.71 3.84
CA PHE A 50 4.48 22.70 2.42
C PHE A 50 5.55 23.23 1.47
N GLY A 51 6.66 23.76 2.01
CA GLY A 51 7.80 24.13 1.19
C GLY A 51 8.33 22.94 0.39
N THR A 52 8.83 23.22 -0.82
CA THR A 52 9.37 22.20 -1.72
C THR A 52 10.84 22.45 -2.00
N PHE A 53 11.59 21.35 -2.14
CA PHE A 53 13.00 21.40 -2.56
C PHE A 53 13.31 20.16 -3.40
N GLU A 54 13.71 20.37 -4.66
CA GLU A 54 13.99 19.28 -5.62
C GLU A 54 12.85 18.23 -5.68
N GLY A 55 11.60 18.69 -5.75
CA GLY A 55 10.41 17.82 -5.79
C GLY A 55 10.03 17.17 -4.46
N ARG A 56 10.79 17.39 -3.39
CA ARG A 56 10.52 16.87 -2.04
C ARG A 56 9.76 17.90 -1.21
N SER A 57 8.88 17.44 -0.33
CA SER A 57 8.16 18.24 0.66
C SER A 57 7.81 17.36 1.86
N PHE A 58 7.48 17.93 3.02
CA PHE A 58 6.94 17.16 4.14
C PHE A 58 5.46 16.81 3.88
N ALA A 59 4.58 17.79 3.72
CA ALA A 59 3.18 17.68 3.28
C ALA A 59 2.47 16.37 3.69
N PRO A 60 2.25 16.12 5.00
CA PRO A 60 1.65 14.89 5.48
C PRO A 60 0.16 14.79 5.16
N ASP A 61 -0.34 13.60 4.80
CA ASP A 61 -1.78 13.38 4.63
C ASP A 61 -2.50 13.21 5.99
N VAL A 62 -1.76 12.78 7.01
CA VAL A 62 -2.15 12.85 8.42
C VAL A 62 -0.96 13.25 9.27
N LEU A 63 -1.17 14.17 10.21
CA LEU A 63 -0.16 14.69 11.11
C LEU A 63 -0.67 14.59 12.55
N ILE A 64 0.00 13.80 13.38
CA ILE A 64 -0.14 13.88 14.83
C ILE A 64 0.88 14.86 15.39
N VAL A 65 0.47 15.62 16.39
CA VAL A 65 1.32 16.61 17.03
C VAL A 65 1.28 16.47 18.54
N GLN A 66 2.37 16.88 19.18
CA GLN A 66 2.48 17.00 20.64
C GLN A 66 2.72 18.47 21.01
N GLU A 67 2.52 18.78 22.29
CA GLU A 67 2.70 20.12 22.87
C GLU A 67 1.79 21.20 22.27
N ILE A 68 0.54 20.85 21.95
CA ILE A 68 -0.48 21.85 21.63
C ILE A 68 -1.24 22.25 22.90
N ALA A 69 -1.40 23.56 23.11
CA ALA A 69 -1.88 24.05 24.41
C ALA A 69 -3.41 24.02 24.59
N SER A 70 -4.18 23.94 23.51
CA SER A 70 -5.65 24.01 23.57
C SER A 70 -6.33 23.66 22.24
N GLU A 71 -7.65 23.49 22.30
CA GLU A 71 -8.50 23.41 21.10
C GLU A 71 -8.42 24.69 20.25
N ALA A 72 -8.32 25.87 20.86
CA ALA A 72 -8.18 27.13 20.13
C ALA A 72 -6.88 27.15 19.31
N ALA A 73 -5.76 26.69 19.89
CA ALA A 73 -4.50 26.52 19.17
C ALA A 73 -4.64 25.48 18.03
N THR A 74 -5.39 24.41 18.26
CA THR A 74 -5.70 23.39 17.23
C THR A 74 -6.48 23.96 16.06
N ILE A 75 -7.47 24.83 16.32
CA ILE A 75 -8.23 25.54 15.28
C ILE A 75 -7.30 26.47 14.50
N THR A 76 -6.46 27.25 15.17
CA THR A 76 -5.46 28.12 14.51
C THR A 76 -4.50 27.31 13.64
N PHE A 77 -4.01 26.17 14.13
CA PHE A 77 -3.14 25.28 13.36
C PHE A 77 -3.85 24.68 12.15
N THR A 78 -5.11 24.28 12.28
CA THR A 78 -5.90 23.84 11.12
C THR A 78 -6.03 24.95 10.07
N GLY A 79 -6.26 26.19 10.51
CA GLY A 79 -6.29 27.36 9.63
C GLY A 79 -4.97 27.60 8.91
N LEU A 80 -3.82 27.48 9.60
CA LEU A 80 -2.51 27.66 8.98
C LEU A 80 -2.23 26.56 7.96
N LEU A 81 -2.62 25.31 8.24
CA LEU A 81 -2.51 24.20 7.29
C LEU A 81 -3.31 24.50 6.02
N ASN A 82 -4.55 24.96 6.14
CA ASN A 82 -5.42 25.19 4.99
C ASN A 82 -5.11 26.46 4.18
N THR A 83 -4.38 27.41 4.76
CA THR A 83 -4.03 28.68 4.10
C THR A 83 -2.58 28.75 3.63
N ALA A 84 -1.78 27.73 3.92
CA ALA A 84 -0.37 27.71 3.52
C ALA A 84 -0.21 27.70 1.99
N PRO A 85 0.78 28.43 1.43
CA PRO A 85 1.17 28.26 0.04
C PRO A 85 1.56 26.80 -0.25
N GLY A 86 0.99 26.21 -1.30
CA GLY A 86 1.21 24.80 -1.66
C GLY A 86 0.34 23.80 -0.89
N SER A 87 -0.48 24.26 0.06
CA SER A 87 -1.44 23.38 0.74
C SER A 87 -2.63 23.05 -0.18
N PRO A 88 -3.16 21.82 -0.10
CA PRO A 88 -4.40 21.42 -0.74
C PRO A 88 -5.66 22.08 -0.13
N GLY A 89 -5.57 22.69 1.06
CA GLY A 89 -6.70 23.41 1.66
C GLY A 89 -7.82 22.53 2.21
N ASP A 90 -7.57 21.24 2.41
CA ASP A 90 -8.57 20.22 2.75
C ASP A 90 -8.34 19.51 4.10
N TYR A 91 -7.55 20.10 5.00
CA TYR A 91 -7.29 19.57 6.33
C TYR A 91 -8.46 19.80 7.27
N ALA A 92 -8.81 18.76 8.01
CA ALA A 92 -9.62 18.82 9.22
C ALA A 92 -8.77 18.36 10.42
N TYR A 93 -9.25 18.62 11.63
CA TYR A 93 -8.69 18.04 12.86
C TYR A 93 -9.66 17.03 13.47
N ALA A 94 -9.12 15.99 14.10
CA ALA A 94 -9.88 15.05 14.91
C ALA A 94 -10.33 15.71 16.22
N THR A 95 -11.35 15.15 16.89
CA THR A 95 -11.85 15.69 18.16
C THR A 95 -10.71 15.96 19.14
N PHE A 96 -10.58 17.22 19.56
CA PHE A 96 -9.61 17.61 20.56
C PHE A 96 -10.09 17.16 21.95
N VAL A 97 -9.17 16.64 22.78
CA VAL A 97 -9.46 16.24 24.14
C VAL A 97 -8.42 16.88 25.05
N ASN A 98 -8.88 17.79 25.91
CA ASN A 98 -8.02 18.49 26.84
C ASN A 98 -7.60 17.58 27.99
N GLY A 99 -6.30 17.40 28.16
CA GLY A 99 -5.69 16.56 29.17
C GLY A 99 -5.20 17.32 30.41
N PRO A 100 -4.45 16.64 31.28
CA PRO A 100 -3.92 17.22 32.50
C PRO A 100 -2.68 18.12 32.29
N ASP A 101 -2.09 18.11 31.09
CA ASP A 101 -0.89 18.85 30.67
C ASP A 101 -1.03 19.18 29.16
N THR A 102 0.03 19.60 28.48
CA THR A 102 -0.01 19.85 27.04
C THR A 102 -0.48 18.63 26.25
N ASP A 103 -1.28 18.91 25.22
CA ASP A 103 -2.10 17.90 24.56
C ASP A 103 -1.51 17.44 23.23
N SER A 104 -2.15 16.41 22.68
CA SER A 104 -1.97 15.97 21.31
C SER A 104 -3.15 16.38 20.43
N ALA A 105 -2.88 16.67 19.16
CA ALA A 105 -3.91 16.83 18.13
C ALA A 105 -3.57 15.99 16.90
N CYS A 106 -4.58 15.70 16.08
CA CYS A 106 -4.42 15.01 14.81
C CYS A 106 -5.10 15.81 13.71
N PHE A 107 -4.35 16.14 12.67
CA PHE A 107 -4.82 16.79 11.46
C PHE A 107 -4.78 15.81 10.31
N TYR A 108 -5.77 15.78 9.44
CA TYR A 108 -5.83 14.85 8.31
C TYR A 108 -6.50 15.50 7.10
N ARG A 109 -6.07 15.09 5.92
CA ARG A 109 -6.66 15.53 4.66
C ARG A 109 -7.96 14.79 4.39
N THR A 110 -9.07 15.52 4.35
CA THR A 110 -10.41 14.95 4.14
C THR A 110 -10.61 14.35 2.74
N SER A 111 -9.81 14.78 1.76
CA SER A 111 -9.78 14.18 0.41
C SER A 111 -9.05 12.84 0.34
N LYS A 112 -8.31 12.46 1.39
CA LYS A 112 -7.47 11.25 1.43
C LYS A 112 -7.92 10.29 2.52
N LEU A 113 -8.31 10.79 3.69
CA LEU A 113 -8.64 9.98 4.85
C LEU A 113 -10.01 10.35 5.43
N SER A 114 -10.75 9.33 5.84
CA SER A 114 -11.93 9.45 6.70
C SER A 114 -11.55 9.15 8.14
N LEU A 115 -11.93 10.04 9.07
CA LEU A 115 -11.85 9.79 10.50
C LEU A 115 -13.08 8.97 10.94
N LEU A 116 -12.87 7.73 11.33
CA LEU A 116 -13.90 6.82 11.80
C LEU A 116 -14.19 6.95 13.30
N GLY A 117 -13.22 7.45 14.07
CA GLY A 117 -13.38 7.67 15.49
C GLY A 117 -12.14 8.23 16.17
N THR A 118 -12.35 8.83 17.35
CA THR A 118 -11.30 9.33 18.24
C THR A 118 -11.54 8.75 19.63
N ALA A 119 -10.46 8.34 20.30
CA ALA A 119 -10.52 7.83 21.66
C ALA A 119 -9.27 8.25 22.45
N VAL A 120 -9.42 8.34 23.78
CA VAL A 120 -8.29 8.37 24.70
C VAL A 120 -7.89 6.91 24.96
N ALA A 121 -6.73 6.48 24.44
CA ALA A 121 -6.23 5.13 24.64
C ALA A 121 -5.68 4.92 26.05
N VAL A 122 -4.97 5.94 26.56
CA VAL A 122 -4.48 6.00 27.95
C VAL A 122 -4.86 7.36 28.53
N SER A 123 -5.60 7.34 29.63
CA SER A 123 -5.95 8.56 30.36
C SER A 123 -4.75 9.09 31.12
N GLY A 124 -4.45 10.38 30.92
CA GLY A 124 -3.44 11.04 31.71
C GLY A 124 -3.89 11.22 33.16
N SER A 125 -2.93 11.21 34.08
CA SER A 125 -3.09 11.50 35.51
C SER A 125 -1.84 12.22 36.03
N SER A 126 -1.96 12.89 37.17
CA SER A 126 -0.80 13.48 37.86
C SER A 126 0.18 12.44 38.42
N THR A 127 -0.18 11.15 38.41
CA THR A 127 0.54 10.09 39.11
C THR A 127 1.07 8.96 38.26
N VAL A 128 0.67 8.78 36.99
CA VAL A 128 1.27 7.77 36.07
C VAL A 128 1.59 8.27 34.64
N SER A 129 0.74 9.05 34.00
CA SER A 129 1.00 9.59 32.65
C SER A 129 0.53 11.02 32.63
N THR A 130 1.38 12.05 32.63
CA THR A 130 0.85 13.43 32.75
C THR A 130 0.03 13.87 31.54
N ARG A 131 0.06 13.09 30.46
CA ARG A 131 -0.60 13.39 29.18
C ARG A 131 -1.48 12.23 28.73
N HIS A 132 -2.49 12.57 27.93
CA HIS A 132 -3.28 11.56 27.23
C HIS A 132 -2.46 10.92 26.11
N VAL A 133 -2.62 9.61 25.93
CA VAL A 133 -2.30 8.96 24.66
C VAL A 133 -3.58 8.91 23.84
N MET A 134 -3.61 9.69 22.76
CA MET A 134 -4.76 9.74 21.86
C MET A 134 -4.69 8.63 20.82
N ARG A 135 -5.84 8.11 20.40
CA ARG A 135 -5.97 7.12 19.31
C ARG A 135 -7.01 7.59 18.30
N TYR A 136 -6.59 7.66 17.04
CA TYR A 136 -7.41 8.08 15.90
C TYR A 136 -7.61 6.90 14.97
N HIS A 137 -8.86 6.57 14.63
CA HIS A 137 -9.19 5.51 13.68
C HIS A 137 -9.39 6.11 12.29
N LEU A 138 -8.49 5.79 11.37
CA LEU A 138 -8.44 6.38 10.04
C LEU A 138 -8.63 5.32 8.97
N ARG A 139 -9.26 5.71 7.86
CA ARG A 139 -9.40 4.86 6.68
C ARG A 139 -9.19 5.67 5.39
N PRO A 140 -8.43 5.16 4.42
CA PRO A 140 -8.33 5.76 3.09
C PRO A 140 -9.71 5.94 2.46
N VAL A 141 -9.97 7.08 1.80
CA VAL A 141 -11.22 7.29 1.06
C VAL A 141 -11.36 6.25 -0.06
N SER A 142 -12.60 5.96 -0.45
CA SER A 142 -12.93 4.92 -1.44
C SER A 142 -12.62 3.47 -1.02
N TYR A 143 -12.20 3.25 0.23
CA TYR A 143 -12.16 1.94 0.89
C TYR A 143 -13.22 1.85 1.98
N SER A 144 -13.88 0.71 2.08
CA SER A 144 -14.93 0.40 3.04
C SER A 144 -14.59 -0.76 3.98
N SER A 145 -13.64 -1.61 3.58
CA SER A 145 -13.15 -2.73 4.38
C SER A 145 -12.41 -2.26 5.64
N SER A 146 -12.58 -2.99 6.75
CA SER A 146 -11.84 -2.74 7.98
C SER A 146 -10.35 -3.07 7.85
N ALA A 147 -9.99 -3.99 6.94
CA ALA A 147 -8.61 -4.35 6.63
C ALA A 147 -7.82 -3.19 6.00
N SER A 148 -8.51 -2.21 5.43
CA SER A 148 -7.95 -0.98 4.87
C SER A 148 -7.85 0.15 5.90
N SER A 149 -8.26 -0.06 7.17
CA SER A 149 -8.20 0.96 8.21
C SER A 149 -7.02 0.75 9.16
N PHE A 150 -6.63 1.80 9.87
CA PHE A 150 -5.56 1.75 10.86
C PHE A 150 -5.83 2.70 12.03
N TYR A 151 -5.23 2.39 13.18
CA TYR A 151 -5.16 3.31 14.30
C TYR A 151 -3.85 4.10 14.27
N LEU A 152 -3.92 5.41 14.47
CA LEU A 152 -2.77 6.25 14.73
C LEU A 152 -2.84 6.73 16.17
N LEU A 153 -1.83 6.40 16.96
CA LEU A 153 -1.71 6.83 18.35
C LEU A 153 -0.68 7.95 18.47
N SER A 154 -1.02 8.99 19.23
CA SER A 154 -0.12 10.10 19.58
C SER A 154 0.22 10.03 21.06
N ALA A 155 1.51 9.96 21.38
CA ALA A 155 2.02 9.98 22.73
C ALA A 155 3.05 11.10 22.93
N HIS A 156 3.20 11.53 24.18
CA HIS A 156 4.31 12.37 24.61
C HIS A 156 4.76 11.88 25.98
N LEU A 157 5.69 10.92 25.98
CA LEU A 157 6.11 10.22 27.20
C LEU A 157 6.94 11.14 28.10
N LYS A 158 7.12 10.74 29.36
CA LYS A 158 7.86 11.49 30.37
C LYS A 158 9.24 11.91 29.87
N ALA A 159 9.50 13.22 29.88
CA ALA A 159 10.80 13.82 29.57
C ALA A 159 11.84 13.63 30.68
N GLY A 160 13.11 13.92 30.39
CA GLY A 160 14.23 13.84 31.34
C GLY A 160 14.97 12.48 31.30
N ASN A 161 16.12 12.41 31.99
CA ASN A 161 17.03 11.25 31.91
C ASN A 161 17.49 10.73 33.29
N SER A 162 16.76 11.07 34.36
CA SER A 162 16.99 10.42 35.66
C SER A 162 16.46 8.97 35.64
N SER A 163 16.80 8.18 36.66
CA SER A 163 16.20 6.85 36.84
C SER A 163 14.68 6.93 36.98
N THR A 164 14.19 7.93 37.72
CA THR A 164 12.74 8.16 37.91
C THR A 164 12.04 8.50 36.60
N ASP A 165 12.68 9.25 35.69
CA ASP A 165 12.11 9.55 34.37
C ASP A 165 11.98 8.28 33.52
N ARG A 166 13.01 7.40 33.56
CA ARG A 166 12.98 6.11 32.85
C ARG A 166 11.94 5.15 33.41
N ASP A 167 11.85 5.05 34.74
CA ASP A 167 10.85 4.21 35.42
C ASP A 167 9.44 4.69 35.06
N ARG A 168 9.26 6.00 34.97
CA ARG A 168 8.00 6.59 34.57
C ARG A 168 7.61 6.28 33.12
N ARG A 169 8.52 6.44 32.17
CA ARG A 169 8.28 6.00 30.79
C ARG A 169 7.93 4.52 30.73
N ALA A 170 8.48 3.69 31.60
CA ALA A 170 8.17 2.27 31.68
C ALA A 170 6.71 2.01 32.13
N GLU A 171 6.22 2.75 33.13
CA GLU A 171 4.82 2.71 33.55
C GLU A 171 3.86 3.14 32.42
N GLU A 172 4.19 4.24 31.73
CA GLU A 172 3.41 4.72 30.57
C GLU A 172 3.39 3.68 29.44
N ALA A 173 4.54 3.07 29.13
CA ALA A 173 4.67 2.01 28.14
C ALA A 173 3.83 0.77 28.48
N LEU A 174 3.70 0.40 29.77
CA LEU A 174 2.84 -0.71 30.19
C LEU A 174 1.36 -0.41 29.92
N LEU A 175 0.90 0.82 30.17
CA LEU A 175 -0.48 1.23 29.88
C LEU A 175 -0.77 1.23 28.38
N VAL A 176 0.14 1.77 27.58
CA VAL A 176 0.04 1.73 26.11
C VAL A 176 0.03 0.29 25.63
N ARG A 177 0.92 -0.55 26.14
CA ARG A 177 1.02 -1.94 25.72
C ARG A 177 -0.25 -2.73 26.06
N ALA A 178 -0.79 -2.56 27.27
CA ALA A 178 -2.05 -3.19 27.67
C ALA A 178 -3.22 -2.77 26.75
N HIS A 179 -3.26 -1.50 26.33
CA HIS A 179 -4.26 -1.03 25.38
C HIS A 179 -4.11 -1.70 23.99
N LEU A 180 -2.88 -1.78 23.49
CA LEU A 180 -2.59 -2.37 22.17
C LEU A 180 -2.79 -3.89 22.16
N ASP A 181 -2.49 -4.59 23.26
CA ASP A 181 -2.72 -6.03 23.43
C ASP A 181 -4.22 -6.38 23.48
N ALA A 182 -5.07 -5.43 23.88
CA ALA A 182 -6.53 -5.59 23.91
C ALA A 182 -7.20 -5.39 22.54
N LEU A 183 -6.45 -4.95 21.52
CA LEU A 183 -6.96 -4.82 20.16
C LEU A 183 -7.09 -6.21 19.49
N PRO A 184 -8.05 -6.38 18.55
CA PRO A 184 -8.14 -7.62 17.77
C PRO A 184 -6.81 -7.96 17.07
N ALA A 185 -6.51 -9.25 16.96
CA ALA A 185 -5.35 -9.71 16.20
C ALA A 185 -5.40 -9.21 14.75
N GLY A 186 -4.24 -8.88 14.17
CA GLY A 186 -4.16 -8.30 12.83
C GLY A 186 -4.55 -6.81 12.73
N THR A 187 -4.81 -6.14 13.86
CA THR A 187 -5.09 -4.70 13.85
C THR A 187 -3.85 -3.92 13.37
N ARG A 188 -4.09 -3.04 12.41
CA ARG A 188 -3.09 -2.08 11.91
C ARG A 188 -3.02 -0.88 12.84
N PHE A 189 -1.86 -0.63 13.42
CA PHE A 189 -1.65 0.56 14.23
C PHE A 189 -0.25 1.12 14.09
N ILE A 190 -0.15 2.44 14.26
CA ILE A 190 1.09 3.20 14.32
C ILE A 190 1.08 3.93 15.65
N PHE A 191 2.13 3.77 16.45
CA PHE A 191 2.34 4.48 17.70
C PHE A 191 3.44 5.51 17.49
N GLY A 192 3.05 6.78 17.44
CA GLY A 192 3.98 7.87 17.20
C GLY A 192 3.97 8.94 18.28
N GLY A 193 5.05 9.71 18.34
CA GLY A 193 5.20 10.77 19.32
C GLY A 193 6.63 11.07 19.68
N ASP A 194 6.79 12.09 20.52
CA ASP A 194 7.98 12.31 21.33
C ASP A 194 7.99 11.31 22.49
N LEU A 195 8.81 10.27 22.37
CA LEU A 195 8.92 9.20 23.36
C LEU A 195 9.97 9.49 24.43
N ASN A 196 10.78 10.55 24.29
CA ASN A 196 11.86 10.89 25.23
C ASN A 196 12.78 9.71 25.60
N LEU A 197 12.98 8.75 24.69
CA LEU A 197 13.82 7.57 24.92
C LEU A 197 15.26 7.85 24.46
N TYR A 198 16.24 7.59 25.32
CA TYR A 198 17.66 7.81 25.04
C TYR A 198 18.33 6.54 24.48
N THR A 199 17.81 5.36 24.82
CA THR A 199 18.34 4.09 24.34
C THR A 199 17.29 2.97 24.34
N HIS A 200 17.45 2.00 23.43
CA HIS A 200 16.64 0.79 23.37
C HIS A 200 16.75 -0.10 24.62
N THR A 201 17.75 0.12 25.49
CA THR A 201 17.87 -0.61 26.76
C THR A 201 17.01 -0.01 27.87
N GLU A 202 16.29 1.10 27.63
CA GLU A 202 15.30 1.59 28.58
C GLU A 202 14.13 0.58 28.72
N PRO A 203 13.61 0.35 29.95
CA PRO A 203 12.54 -0.62 30.15
C PRO A 203 11.29 -0.34 29.30
N ALA A 204 10.97 0.93 29.05
CA ALA A 204 9.88 1.34 28.18
C ALA A 204 9.99 0.77 26.76
N TRP A 205 11.19 0.83 26.14
CA TRP A 205 11.42 0.23 24.83
C TRP A 205 11.23 -1.28 24.86
N GLY A 206 11.76 -1.93 25.90
CA GLY A 206 11.58 -3.37 26.13
C GLY A 206 10.09 -3.74 26.16
N THR A 207 9.27 -3.00 26.92
CA THR A 207 7.82 -3.22 27.02
C THR A 207 7.10 -3.03 25.68
N LEU A 208 7.39 -1.95 24.96
CA LEU A 208 6.73 -1.64 23.68
C LEU A 208 7.07 -2.66 22.59
N THR A 209 8.30 -3.17 22.58
CA THR A 209 8.82 -4.04 21.50
C THR A 209 8.86 -5.52 21.85
N ALA A 210 8.57 -5.90 23.11
CA ALA A 210 8.58 -7.29 23.54
C ALA A 210 7.59 -8.15 22.73
N PRO A 211 7.96 -9.40 22.39
CA PRO A 211 6.97 -10.36 21.90
C PRO A 211 5.87 -10.52 22.96
N GLY A 212 4.62 -10.31 22.56
CA GLY A 212 3.47 -10.59 23.42
C GLY A 212 3.21 -12.10 23.49
N GLY A 213 2.51 -12.55 24.54
CA GLY A 213 2.07 -13.96 24.63
C GLY A 213 0.93 -14.31 23.65
N VAL A 214 0.21 -13.29 23.18
CA VAL A 214 -0.73 -13.32 22.05
C VAL A 214 -0.17 -12.33 21.02
N GLU A 215 -0.33 -12.58 19.72
CA GLU A 215 0.14 -11.68 18.64
C GLU A 215 -0.59 -10.31 18.59
N GLY A 216 -0.98 -9.76 19.73
CA GLY A 216 -1.49 -8.41 19.89
C GLY A 216 -0.38 -7.45 20.33
N GLY A 217 -0.51 -6.20 19.92
CA GLY A 217 0.11 -5.03 20.56
C GLY A 217 1.62 -4.80 20.48
N ARG A 218 2.43 -5.74 19.96
CA ARG A 218 3.87 -5.52 19.75
C ARG A 218 4.12 -4.41 18.73
N LEU A 219 5.04 -3.51 19.07
CA LEU A 219 5.54 -2.46 18.18
C LEU A 219 6.92 -2.81 17.62
N TYR A 220 7.16 -2.38 16.39
CA TYR A 220 8.42 -2.49 15.68
C TYR A 220 8.93 -1.10 15.30
N ASP A 221 10.25 -0.92 15.36
CA ASP A 221 10.91 0.22 14.72
C ASP A 221 10.95 -0.05 13.21
N PRO A 222 10.19 0.68 12.37
CA PRO A 222 10.10 0.37 10.93
C PRO A 222 11.43 0.49 10.22
N ILE A 223 12.39 1.23 10.80
CA ILE A 223 13.71 1.46 10.23
C ILE A 223 14.82 0.59 10.82
N ASN A 224 14.49 -0.28 11.79
CA ASN A 224 15.44 -1.16 12.48
C ASN A 224 16.70 -0.44 12.97
N ARG A 225 16.48 0.61 13.78
CA ARG A 225 17.54 1.44 14.36
C ARG A 225 17.43 1.49 15.87
N ALA A 226 17.20 0.35 16.51
CA ALA A 226 17.38 0.20 17.95
C ALA A 226 18.85 0.45 18.32
N GLY A 227 19.10 1.21 19.39
CA GLY A 227 20.46 1.46 19.87
C GLY A 227 20.51 2.52 20.96
N SER A 228 21.69 3.09 21.17
CA SER A 228 21.89 4.25 22.04
C SER A 228 21.83 5.50 21.18
N TRP A 229 20.70 6.20 21.20
CA TRP A 229 20.41 7.31 20.29
C TRP A 229 21.05 8.62 20.73
N ASN A 230 21.13 8.86 22.04
CA ASN A 230 21.70 10.09 22.56
C ASN A 230 23.21 10.18 22.32
N LEU A 231 23.67 11.36 21.89
CA LEU A 231 25.06 11.75 21.72
C LEU A 231 25.89 10.71 20.95
N ASN A 232 25.27 10.06 19.96
CA ASN A 232 25.89 9.00 19.19
C ASN A 232 25.87 9.30 17.70
N ALA A 233 27.05 9.57 17.13
CA ALA A 233 27.21 9.91 15.72
C ALA A 233 26.71 8.79 14.77
N SER A 234 26.68 7.53 15.21
CA SER A 234 26.10 6.44 14.40
C SER A 234 24.59 6.58 14.19
N PHE A 235 23.89 7.41 14.98
CA PHE A 235 22.47 7.73 14.85
C PHE A 235 22.20 9.13 14.27
N ALA A 236 23.24 9.87 13.86
CA ALA A 236 23.12 11.23 13.36
C ALA A 236 22.08 11.41 12.24
N ALA A 237 21.96 10.44 11.32
CA ALA A 237 21.00 10.48 10.21
C ALA A 237 19.53 10.32 10.64
N VAL A 238 19.27 9.93 11.89
CA VAL A 238 17.92 9.69 12.44
C VAL A 238 17.66 10.47 13.73
N HIS A 239 18.54 11.40 14.12
CA HIS A 239 18.25 12.33 15.20
C HIS A 239 17.12 13.28 14.82
N THR A 240 16.32 13.68 15.81
CA THR A 240 15.11 14.50 15.69
C THR A 240 15.18 15.73 16.60
N GLN A 241 16.06 15.74 17.59
CA GLN A 241 16.30 16.87 18.49
C GLN A 241 17.81 17.12 18.65
N SER A 242 18.28 18.36 18.79
CA SER A 242 17.61 19.65 18.55
C SER A 242 18.19 20.37 17.32
N PRO A 243 17.39 21.04 16.47
CA PRO A 243 17.91 21.78 15.31
C PRO A 243 18.80 22.98 15.68
N THR A 244 19.02 23.29 16.96
CA THR A 244 19.91 24.36 17.44
C THR A 244 20.83 23.90 18.56
N SER A 245 22.10 24.32 18.51
CA SER A 245 23.09 24.06 19.56
C SER A 245 22.79 24.77 20.88
N ALA A 246 21.86 25.74 20.89
CA ALA A 246 21.42 26.40 22.13
C ALA A 246 20.75 25.41 23.11
N PHE A 247 20.26 24.27 22.61
CA PHE A 247 19.60 23.22 23.38
C PHE A 247 20.28 21.85 23.21
N GLY A 248 21.57 21.81 22.87
CA GLY A 248 22.34 20.56 22.67
C GLY A 248 22.78 20.33 21.23
N GLY A 249 21.93 20.65 20.25
CA GLY A 249 22.19 20.37 18.82
C GLY A 249 21.63 19.01 18.40
N MET A 250 21.80 18.59 17.15
CA MET A 250 21.18 17.36 16.63
C MET A 250 21.87 16.10 17.18
N ASP A 251 21.51 15.66 18.38
CA ASP A 251 22.16 14.57 19.11
C ASP A 251 21.21 13.54 19.74
N ASP A 252 19.89 13.67 19.55
CA ASP A 252 18.88 12.75 20.10
C ASP A 252 17.88 12.27 19.04
N ARG A 253 17.40 11.02 19.15
CA ARG A 253 16.21 10.50 18.44
C ARG A 253 15.10 10.29 19.46
N PHE A 254 14.24 11.29 19.62
CA PHE A 254 13.09 11.20 20.53
C PHE A 254 11.76 11.00 19.82
N ASP A 255 11.67 11.36 18.54
CA ASP A 255 10.42 11.29 17.78
C ASP A 255 10.36 9.99 16.98
N PHE A 256 9.34 9.18 17.23
CA PHE A 256 9.17 7.86 16.60
C PHE A 256 7.83 7.75 15.89
N LEU A 257 7.79 6.84 14.92
CA LEU A 257 6.57 6.25 14.35
C LEU A 257 6.78 4.74 14.37
N LEU A 258 6.50 4.10 15.50
CA LEU A 258 6.59 2.65 15.65
C LEU A 258 5.35 2.00 15.04
N VAL A 259 5.50 0.82 14.44
CA VAL A 259 4.45 0.19 13.64
C VAL A 259 4.06 -1.19 14.20
N SER A 260 2.79 -1.57 14.05
CA SER A 260 2.35 -2.94 14.29
C SER A 260 2.91 -3.89 13.23
N ASP A 261 2.87 -5.20 13.50
CA ASP A 261 3.26 -6.21 12.53
C ASP A 261 2.51 -6.03 11.19
N SER A 262 1.19 -5.86 11.28
CA SER A 262 0.29 -5.70 10.13
C SER A 262 0.48 -4.42 9.31
N ILE A 263 1.14 -3.40 9.85
CA ILE A 263 1.60 -2.24 9.05
C ILE A 263 2.99 -2.51 8.48
N SER A 264 3.86 -3.20 9.21
CA SER A 264 5.26 -3.34 8.85
C SER A 264 5.58 -4.34 7.72
N GLN A 265 4.58 -5.11 7.27
CA GLN A 265 4.72 -6.14 6.23
C GLN A 265 4.06 -5.64 4.94
N GLY A 266 4.81 -5.60 3.83
CA GLY A 266 4.49 -4.89 2.58
C GLY A 266 3.36 -5.45 1.71
N GLN A 267 2.21 -5.77 2.28
CA GLN A 267 0.97 -6.09 1.56
C GLN A 267 -0.22 -5.28 2.10
N GLY A 268 -1.14 -4.92 1.22
CA GLY A 268 -2.31 -4.11 1.51
C GLY A 268 -1.94 -2.69 1.94
N LEU A 269 -2.54 -2.24 3.06
CA LEU A 269 -2.16 -1.01 3.75
C LEU A 269 -0.92 -1.29 4.61
N ALA A 270 0.24 -0.85 4.15
CA ALA A 270 1.53 -1.19 4.76
C ALA A 270 2.55 -0.05 4.66
N TYR A 271 3.58 -0.11 5.49
CA TYR A 271 4.76 0.75 5.45
C TYR A 271 5.56 0.50 4.17
N MET A 272 5.95 1.59 3.51
CA MET A 272 6.85 1.53 2.37
C MET A 272 8.30 1.46 2.85
N GLY A 273 8.75 0.24 3.09
CA GLY A 273 10.13 -0.11 3.37
C GLY A 273 10.26 -1.52 3.92
N ASP A 274 11.47 -1.92 4.33
CA ASP A 274 11.73 -3.25 4.87
C ASP A 274 12.27 -3.16 6.29
N ARG A 275 11.42 -3.48 7.27
CA ARG A 275 11.78 -3.47 8.70
C ARG A 275 12.94 -4.41 9.04
N ASN A 276 13.29 -5.37 8.19
CA ASN A 276 14.37 -6.30 8.45
C ASN A 276 15.72 -5.73 8.02
N VAL A 277 15.73 -4.65 7.24
CA VAL A 277 16.93 -3.95 6.77
C VAL A 277 17.15 -2.70 7.63
N PRO A 278 18.29 -2.57 8.32
CA PRO A 278 18.60 -1.33 9.04
C PRO A 278 18.74 -0.13 8.11
N TYR A 279 18.17 0.99 8.51
CA TYR A 279 18.35 2.28 7.84
C TYR A 279 19.81 2.71 7.83
N GLY A 280 20.27 3.25 6.71
CA GLY A 280 21.66 3.63 6.47
C GLY A 280 22.18 4.81 7.29
N SER A 281 23.38 5.25 6.96
CA SER A 281 24.06 6.37 7.60
C SER A 281 23.78 7.73 6.93
N VAL A 282 22.90 7.77 5.93
CA VAL A 282 22.54 8.99 5.19
C VAL A 282 21.05 9.21 5.26
N TRP A 283 20.60 10.47 5.19
CA TRP A 283 19.18 10.82 5.28
C TRP A 283 18.34 10.28 4.12
N ASN A 284 18.94 10.00 2.96
CA ASN A 284 18.22 9.52 1.78
C ASN A 284 18.34 8.01 1.61
N ASP A 285 17.83 7.26 2.58
CA ASP A 285 17.84 5.81 2.53
C ASP A 285 16.93 5.26 1.40
N PRO A 286 17.43 4.38 0.51
CA PRO A 286 16.65 3.89 -0.62
C PRO A 286 15.65 2.77 -0.25
N VAL A 287 15.78 2.17 0.93
CA VAL A 287 14.93 1.06 1.39
C VAL A 287 13.74 1.58 2.16
N HIS A 288 13.95 2.61 2.97
CA HIS A 288 12.96 3.14 3.89
C HIS A 288 12.33 4.41 3.35
N SER A 289 11.04 4.57 3.52
CA SER A 289 10.37 5.86 3.31
C SER A 289 10.40 6.77 4.54
N TYR A 290 10.70 6.22 5.72
CA TYR A 290 10.79 7.00 6.96
C TYR A 290 11.89 8.07 6.90
N ARG A 291 11.64 9.28 7.42
CA ARG A 291 12.60 10.38 7.46
C ARG A 291 12.41 11.27 8.69
N CYS A 292 13.50 11.91 9.13
CA CYS A 292 13.45 13.12 9.96
C CYS A 292 13.61 14.35 9.05
N TRP A 293 12.54 15.10 8.83
CA TRP A 293 12.50 16.23 7.90
C TRP A 293 13.37 17.41 8.38
N GLY A 294 14.37 17.76 7.58
CA GLY A 294 15.37 18.78 7.90
C GLY A 294 16.71 18.19 8.34
N ASN A 295 16.75 16.96 8.85
CA ASN A 295 18.00 16.34 9.24
C ASN A 295 18.72 15.75 8.01
N ASP A 296 19.74 16.45 7.52
CA ASP A 296 20.57 15.98 6.41
C ASP A 296 21.69 15.02 6.84
N GLY A 297 21.73 14.63 8.12
CA GLY A 297 22.68 13.67 8.70
C GLY A 297 24.07 14.23 9.00
N PHE A 298 24.34 15.52 8.75
CA PHE A 298 25.67 16.11 8.91
C PHE A 298 25.80 17.15 10.03
N SER A 299 24.79 17.23 10.91
CA SER A 299 24.72 18.20 12.01
C SER A 299 24.87 17.56 13.40
N PHE A 300 25.48 16.37 13.51
CA PHE A 300 25.64 15.68 14.80
C PHE A 300 26.17 16.61 15.90
N ASN A 301 25.40 16.76 16.98
CA ASN A 301 25.72 17.62 18.14
C ASN A 301 26.06 19.08 17.75
N GLN A 302 25.40 19.58 16.71
CA GLN A 302 25.51 20.95 16.19
C GLN A 302 24.12 21.45 15.78
N SER A 303 23.99 22.75 15.54
CA SER A 303 22.80 23.28 14.86
C SER A 303 22.60 22.63 13.50
N MET A 304 21.35 22.45 13.11
CA MET A 304 20.98 21.98 11.78
C MET A 304 21.56 22.92 10.71
N ARG A 305 22.10 22.36 9.62
CA ARG A 305 22.53 23.15 8.48
C ARG A 305 21.33 23.89 7.88
N ILE A 306 21.50 25.18 7.62
CA ILE A 306 20.50 26.00 6.91
C ILE A 306 20.93 26.18 5.46
N ALA A 307 22.00 26.94 5.19
CA ALA A 307 22.39 27.34 3.83
C ALA A 307 22.62 26.18 2.85
N ASN A 308 23.20 25.08 3.33
CA ASN A 308 23.56 23.91 2.51
C ASN A 308 22.83 22.64 2.96
N ASN A 309 21.60 22.77 3.48
CA ASN A 309 20.81 21.60 3.87
C ASN A 309 20.44 20.78 2.62
N THR A 310 21.01 19.58 2.48
CA THR A 310 20.81 18.76 1.27
C THR A 310 19.45 18.04 1.24
N MET A 311 18.75 17.99 2.37
CA MET A 311 17.44 17.36 2.46
C MET A 311 16.32 18.32 2.05
N VAL A 312 16.32 19.54 2.59
CA VAL A 312 15.16 20.45 2.47
C VAL A 312 15.50 21.80 1.84
N GLY A 313 16.77 22.07 1.54
CA GLY A 313 17.23 23.35 1.01
C GLY A 313 17.14 24.49 2.04
N PRO A 314 17.70 25.66 1.71
CA PRO A 314 17.88 26.76 2.68
C PRO A 314 16.56 27.36 3.17
N VAL A 315 15.54 27.45 2.33
CA VAL A 315 14.26 28.09 2.67
C VAL A 315 13.50 27.27 3.72
N VAL A 316 13.35 25.96 3.48
CA VAL A 316 12.66 25.08 4.43
C VAL A 316 13.50 24.87 5.68
N ALA A 317 14.82 24.76 5.56
CA ALA A 317 15.70 24.62 6.72
C ALA A 317 15.64 25.85 7.64
N GLN A 318 15.58 27.06 7.07
CA GLN A 318 15.39 28.28 7.87
C GLN A 318 14.02 28.25 8.57
N ALA A 319 12.95 27.86 7.87
CA ALA A 319 11.62 27.76 8.47
C ALA A 319 11.56 26.74 9.62
N LEU A 320 12.23 25.59 9.47
CA LEU A 320 12.38 24.60 10.54
C LEU A 320 13.22 25.12 11.71
N PHE A 321 14.12 26.08 11.50
CA PHE A 321 14.83 26.76 12.58
C PHE A 321 13.95 27.83 13.25
N ASP A 322 13.14 28.56 12.48
CA ASP A 322 12.31 29.64 13.01
C ASP A 322 11.03 29.12 13.70
N HIS A 323 10.66 27.86 13.48
CA HIS A 323 9.39 27.30 13.96
C HIS A 323 9.24 27.36 15.47
N PHE A 324 10.31 27.45 16.26
CA PHE A 324 10.30 27.47 17.72
C PHE A 324 10.67 28.84 18.32
N ALA A 325 10.66 29.90 17.51
CA ALA A 325 11.00 31.24 17.99
C ALA A 325 10.14 31.65 19.20
N GLY A 326 10.80 32.09 20.27
CA GLY A 326 10.16 32.56 21.50
C GLY A 326 9.78 31.46 22.51
N THR A 327 10.21 30.21 22.30
CA THR A 327 10.00 29.09 23.24
C THR A 327 11.19 28.92 24.17
N SER A 328 11.01 28.14 25.25
CA SER A 328 12.05 27.86 26.24
C SER A 328 12.47 26.39 26.33
N THR A 329 11.87 25.54 25.51
CA THR A 329 12.12 24.10 25.44
C THR A 329 12.91 23.73 24.19
N ALA A 330 13.59 22.58 24.24
CA ALA A 330 14.36 22.09 23.11
C ALA A 330 13.44 21.76 21.93
N PRO A 331 13.62 22.37 20.75
CA PRO A 331 12.76 22.12 19.60
C PRO A 331 13.04 20.80 18.91
N HIS A 332 12.06 20.32 18.16
CA HIS A 332 12.10 19.04 17.44
C HIS A 332 11.93 19.23 15.94
N LEU A 333 12.48 18.30 15.17
CA LEU A 333 12.20 18.14 13.74
C LEU A 333 11.08 17.12 13.52
N PRO A 334 10.19 17.31 12.53
CA PRO A 334 9.14 16.36 12.24
C PRO A 334 9.71 15.07 11.67
N VAL A 335 9.13 13.93 12.07
CA VAL A 335 9.38 12.64 11.42
C VAL A 335 8.17 12.22 10.60
N PHE A 336 8.41 11.47 9.54
CA PHE A 336 7.34 10.88 8.76
C PHE A 336 7.71 9.51 8.25
N LEU A 337 6.67 8.74 7.94
CA LEU A 337 6.76 7.58 7.07
C LEU A 337 5.59 7.60 6.11
N ASP A 338 5.60 6.65 5.21
CA ASP A 338 4.86 6.70 3.98
C ASP A 338 4.24 5.30 3.81
N LEU A 339 2.92 5.25 3.68
CA LEU A 339 2.17 4.01 3.54
C LEU A 339 1.72 3.79 2.09
N GLN A 340 1.79 2.55 1.64
CA GLN A 340 1.06 2.09 0.46
C GLN A 340 -0.42 1.85 0.81
N VAL A 341 -1.32 1.90 -0.18
CA VAL A 341 -2.72 1.47 0.00
C VAL A 341 -2.96 0.11 -0.67
N PRO A 342 -4.01 -0.63 -0.25
CA PRO A 342 -4.32 -1.92 -0.85
C PRO A 342 -4.60 -1.87 -2.35
N ALA A 343 -4.43 -3.01 -3.02
CA ALA A 343 -4.85 -3.21 -4.41
C ALA A 343 -6.39 -3.22 -4.55
N ARG A 344 -6.89 -3.04 -5.77
CA ARG A 344 -8.32 -3.18 -6.09
C ARG A 344 -8.52 -4.09 -7.29
N ALA A 345 -9.12 -5.26 -7.10
CA ALA A 345 -9.30 -6.25 -8.14
C ALA A 345 -10.49 -5.91 -9.05
N SER A 346 -10.31 -6.10 -10.35
CA SER A 346 -11.39 -6.10 -11.34
C SER A 346 -11.15 -7.16 -12.41
N VAL A 347 -12.22 -7.56 -13.08
CA VAL A 347 -12.18 -8.49 -14.21
C VAL A 347 -12.89 -7.92 -15.43
N SER A 348 -12.46 -8.31 -16.63
CA SER A 348 -13.07 -7.83 -17.89
C SER A 348 -14.53 -8.24 -18.05
N THR A 349 -14.95 -9.36 -17.44
CA THR A 349 -16.33 -9.84 -17.45
C THR A 349 -16.61 -10.75 -16.25
N LEU A 350 -17.86 -10.78 -15.79
CA LEU A 350 -18.35 -11.72 -14.78
C LEU A 350 -18.99 -12.98 -15.38
N THR A 351 -19.03 -13.08 -16.71
CA THR A 351 -19.50 -14.27 -17.44
C THR A 351 -18.61 -14.54 -18.65
N LEU A 352 -18.16 -15.79 -18.77
CA LEU A 352 -17.55 -16.34 -19.98
C LEU A 352 -18.47 -17.43 -20.53
N ASP A 353 -19.12 -17.12 -21.65
CA ASP A 353 -19.92 -18.07 -22.39
C ASP A 353 -19.14 -18.54 -23.63
N PHE A 354 -18.73 -19.80 -23.61
CA PHE A 354 -18.02 -20.47 -24.69
C PHE A 354 -18.94 -20.79 -25.88
N GLY A 355 -20.25 -20.60 -25.73
CA GLY A 355 -21.24 -20.92 -26.75
C GLY A 355 -21.28 -22.42 -27.04
N THR A 356 -21.65 -22.75 -28.27
CA THR A 356 -21.66 -24.14 -28.77
C THR A 356 -20.29 -24.50 -29.33
N VAL A 357 -19.68 -25.58 -28.82
CA VAL A 357 -18.36 -26.06 -29.23
C VAL A 357 -18.43 -27.55 -29.59
N PHE A 358 -17.77 -27.95 -30.67
CA PHE A 358 -17.70 -29.35 -31.05
C PHE A 358 -16.85 -30.17 -30.07
N GLN A 359 -17.25 -31.43 -29.88
CA GLN A 359 -16.52 -32.38 -29.04
C GLN A 359 -15.06 -32.51 -29.50
N GLY A 360 -14.13 -32.43 -28.56
CA GLY A 360 -12.68 -32.50 -28.85
C GLY A 360 -12.07 -31.22 -29.41
N ALA A 361 -12.86 -30.20 -29.78
CA ALA A 361 -12.31 -28.91 -30.21
C ALA A 361 -11.72 -28.12 -29.04
N VAL A 362 -10.78 -27.21 -29.32
CA VAL A 362 -10.21 -26.30 -28.31
C VAL A 362 -11.21 -25.19 -28.02
N ALA A 363 -11.67 -25.09 -26.77
CA ALA A 363 -12.52 -24.01 -26.27
C ALA A 363 -11.74 -23.14 -25.28
N GLN A 364 -11.33 -21.95 -25.69
CA GLN A 364 -10.62 -20.99 -24.82
C GLN A 364 -11.15 -19.58 -25.02
N LEU A 365 -11.34 -18.85 -23.92
CA LEU A 365 -11.69 -17.43 -23.92
C LEU A 365 -10.76 -16.64 -22.98
N PRO A 366 -10.38 -15.41 -23.35
CA PRO A 366 -9.55 -14.57 -22.50
C PRO A 366 -10.35 -13.95 -21.36
N LEU A 367 -9.76 -13.92 -20.18
CA LEU A 367 -10.20 -13.14 -19.03
C LEU A 367 -9.07 -12.23 -18.58
N THR A 368 -9.32 -10.93 -18.52
CA THR A 368 -8.34 -9.97 -17.99
C THR A 368 -8.62 -9.72 -16.52
N VAL A 369 -7.59 -9.77 -15.68
CA VAL A 369 -7.62 -9.33 -14.28
C VAL A 369 -6.75 -8.08 -14.15
N THR A 370 -7.26 -7.03 -13.51
CA THR A 370 -6.62 -5.71 -13.43
C THR A 370 -6.67 -5.13 -12.02
N ASN A 371 -5.62 -4.44 -11.58
CA ASN A 371 -5.63 -3.60 -10.38
C ASN A 371 -6.15 -2.20 -10.74
N VAL A 372 -7.40 -1.94 -10.39
CA VAL A 372 -8.13 -0.70 -10.69
C VAL A 372 -8.06 0.32 -9.55
N ALA A 373 -7.08 0.19 -8.66
CA ALA A 373 -6.87 1.18 -7.60
C ALA A 373 -6.66 2.56 -8.24
N ASN A 374 -7.21 3.60 -7.61
CA ASN A 374 -7.25 4.94 -8.21
C ASN A 374 -5.84 5.56 -8.27
N ILE A 375 -5.10 5.36 -9.36
CA ILE A 375 -3.71 5.83 -9.50
C ILE A 375 -3.59 7.34 -9.27
N ALA A 376 -4.50 8.14 -9.83
CA ALA A 376 -4.43 9.60 -9.73
C ALA A 376 -4.56 10.13 -8.29
N LEU A 377 -5.31 9.44 -7.42
CA LEU A 377 -5.48 9.86 -6.04
C LEU A 377 -4.24 9.59 -5.17
N TRP A 378 -3.43 8.64 -5.58
CA TRP A 378 -2.82 7.71 -4.64
C TRP A 378 -1.35 7.55 -5.01
N SER A 379 -1.02 7.40 -6.29
CA SER A 379 0.36 7.51 -6.78
C SER A 379 0.76 8.97 -7.01
N LYS A 380 1.78 9.45 -6.28
CA LYS A 380 2.25 10.85 -6.36
C LYS A 380 2.91 11.22 -7.70
N ASP A 381 3.55 10.25 -8.34
CA ASP A 381 4.20 10.40 -9.66
C ASP A 381 3.34 9.86 -10.81
N GLY A 382 2.15 9.34 -10.50
CA GLY A 382 1.21 8.77 -11.46
C GLY A 382 1.64 7.42 -12.04
N THR A 383 2.74 6.83 -11.57
CA THR A 383 3.26 5.54 -12.08
C THR A 383 2.52 4.33 -11.51
N GLY A 384 1.74 4.54 -10.44
CA GLY A 384 1.14 3.48 -9.63
C GLY A 384 1.99 3.05 -8.42
N ALA A 385 3.24 3.54 -8.32
CA ALA A 385 4.06 3.36 -7.13
C ALA A 385 3.32 3.87 -5.87
N GLY A 386 3.33 3.04 -4.82
CA GLY A 386 2.58 3.25 -3.57
C GLY A 386 1.20 2.54 -3.52
N ILE A 387 0.74 1.95 -4.62
CA ILE A 387 -0.35 0.97 -4.59
C ILE A 387 0.27 -0.41 -4.42
N ASP A 388 -0.30 -1.22 -3.54
CA ASP A 388 0.04 -2.63 -3.46
C ASP A 388 -0.18 -3.35 -4.79
N ALA A 389 0.69 -4.31 -5.11
CA ALA A 389 0.43 -5.17 -6.25
C ALA A 389 -0.72 -6.13 -5.90
N LEU A 390 -1.66 -6.31 -6.83
CA LEU A 390 -2.75 -7.27 -6.68
C LEU A 390 -2.19 -8.69 -6.77
N THR A 391 -2.25 -9.44 -5.67
CA THR A 391 -1.91 -10.86 -5.63
C THR A 391 -3.17 -11.70 -5.71
N TYR A 392 -3.24 -12.66 -6.64
CA TYR A 392 -4.43 -13.50 -6.80
C TYR A 392 -4.15 -14.88 -7.36
N THR A 393 -5.14 -15.77 -7.25
CA THR A 393 -5.13 -17.14 -7.79
C THR A 393 -6.42 -17.44 -8.53
N LEU A 394 -6.39 -18.42 -9.43
CA LEU A 394 -7.51 -18.83 -10.28
C LEU A 394 -7.90 -20.28 -9.96
N SER A 395 -9.16 -20.51 -9.59
CA SER A 395 -9.69 -21.84 -9.26
C SER A 395 -10.96 -22.13 -10.06
N PRO A 396 -10.85 -22.82 -11.20
CA PRO A 396 -12.02 -23.20 -12.00
C PRO A 396 -12.72 -24.43 -11.40
N SER A 397 -14.03 -24.47 -11.57
CA SER A 397 -14.85 -25.66 -11.32
C SER A 397 -14.52 -26.81 -12.28
N ALA A 398 -14.93 -28.03 -11.92
CA ALA A 398 -14.76 -29.21 -12.77
C ALA A 398 -15.43 -29.01 -14.14
N GLY A 399 -14.76 -29.44 -15.21
CA GLY A 399 -15.21 -29.18 -16.59
C GLY A 399 -14.58 -27.94 -17.22
N PHE A 400 -13.81 -27.16 -16.46
CA PHE A 400 -13.08 -25.98 -16.95
C PHE A 400 -11.61 -26.02 -16.50
N THR A 401 -10.78 -25.19 -17.14
CA THR A 401 -9.35 -25.07 -16.85
C THR A 401 -8.93 -23.61 -16.77
N ALA A 402 -7.96 -23.30 -15.92
CA ALA A 402 -7.35 -21.98 -15.82
C ALA A 402 -5.86 -22.13 -15.48
N PRO A 403 -5.02 -21.13 -15.78
CA PRO A 403 -3.64 -21.11 -15.33
C PRO A 403 -3.54 -21.27 -13.81
N ALA A 404 -2.69 -22.20 -13.35
CA ALA A 404 -2.44 -22.44 -11.94
C ALA A 404 -1.30 -21.56 -11.42
N GLY A 405 -1.29 -21.32 -10.10
CA GLY A 405 -0.26 -20.57 -9.41
C GLY A 405 -0.76 -19.23 -8.87
N THR A 406 0.19 -18.42 -8.41
CA THR A 406 -0.04 -17.07 -7.90
C THR A 406 0.37 -16.06 -8.95
N PHE A 407 -0.50 -15.09 -9.19
CA PHE A 407 -0.29 -14.00 -10.13
C PHE A 407 -0.18 -12.70 -9.37
N ASN A 408 0.66 -11.80 -9.87
CA ASN A 408 0.79 -10.44 -9.38
C ASN A 408 0.46 -9.48 -10.53
N GLU A 409 -0.30 -8.43 -10.23
CA GLU A 409 -0.59 -7.36 -11.17
C GLU A 409 -0.32 -6.02 -10.46
N ALA A 410 0.56 -5.20 -11.03
CA ALA A 410 0.84 -3.88 -10.50
C ALA A 410 -0.21 -2.90 -11.00
N ALA A 411 -0.63 -1.96 -10.14
CA ALA A 411 -1.37 -0.81 -10.64
C ALA A 411 -0.46 0.01 -11.57
N ASP A 412 -0.80 0.04 -12.85
CA ASP A 412 -0.03 0.74 -13.88
C ASP A 412 -1.02 1.45 -14.81
N PRO A 413 -0.92 2.78 -15.00
CA PRO A 413 -1.87 3.54 -15.81
C PRO A 413 -1.87 3.14 -17.30
N GLY A 414 -0.82 2.47 -17.77
CA GLY A 414 -0.67 2.02 -19.15
C GLY A 414 -0.90 0.51 -19.35
N ALA A 415 -1.06 -0.27 -18.28
CA ALA A 415 -1.23 -1.71 -18.39
C ALA A 415 -2.67 -2.09 -18.74
N VAL A 416 -2.82 -3.10 -19.60
CA VAL A 416 -4.13 -3.71 -19.92
C VAL A 416 -4.58 -4.71 -18.86
N GLY A 417 -3.76 -5.00 -17.85
CA GLY A 417 -3.95 -6.08 -16.88
C GLY A 417 -3.42 -7.43 -17.36
N ASN A 418 -3.51 -8.44 -16.49
CA ASN A 418 -3.07 -9.80 -16.78
C ASN A 418 -4.15 -10.57 -17.53
N VAL A 419 -3.86 -10.99 -18.77
CA VAL A 419 -4.77 -11.78 -19.61
C VAL A 419 -4.55 -13.28 -19.38
N HIS A 420 -5.60 -13.98 -18.97
CA HIS A 420 -5.62 -15.42 -18.71
C HIS A 420 -6.49 -16.15 -19.73
N GLN A 421 -5.99 -17.26 -20.28
CA GLN A 421 -6.79 -18.12 -21.14
C GLN A 421 -7.57 -19.12 -20.28
N ILE A 422 -8.89 -18.95 -20.22
CA ILE A 422 -9.79 -19.85 -19.51
C ILE A 422 -10.32 -20.87 -20.51
N GLY A 423 -10.24 -22.15 -20.17
CA GLY A 423 -10.64 -23.25 -21.05
C GLY A 423 -11.88 -23.97 -20.57
N MET A 424 -12.63 -24.54 -21.51
CA MET A 424 -13.73 -25.47 -21.25
C MET A 424 -13.35 -26.86 -21.77
N LEU A 425 -13.57 -27.91 -20.97
CA LEU A 425 -13.30 -29.28 -21.38
C LEU A 425 -14.40 -29.77 -22.33
N THR A 426 -14.00 -30.14 -23.55
CA THR A 426 -14.89 -30.54 -24.64
C THR A 426 -14.96 -32.05 -24.86
N ALA A 427 -14.43 -32.86 -23.94
CA ALA A 427 -14.43 -34.32 -24.09
C ALA A 427 -15.81 -34.97 -23.91
N MET A 428 -16.69 -34.35 -23.11
CA MET A 428 -18.02 -34.87 -22.79
C MET A 428 -19.07 -33.94 -23.38
N LEU A 429 -20.04 -34.50 -24.10
CA LEU A 429 -21.19 -33.79 -24.67
C LEU A 429 -22.07 -33.13 -23.61
N GLY A 430 -22.93 -32.22 -24.08
CA GLY A 430 -23.97 -31.55 -23.31
C GLY A 430 -23.54 -30.22 -22.70
N PRO A 431 -24.48 -29.56 -22.00
CA PRO A 431 -24.25 -28.26 -21.40
C PRO A 431 -23.18 -28.32 -20.32
N LYS A 432 -22.33 -27.29 -20.30
CA LYS A 432 -21.33 -27.02 -19.26
C LYS A 432 -21.76 -25.78 -18.50
N SER A 433 -21.76 -25.88 -17.17
CA SER A 433 -22.01 -24.76 -16.29
C SER A 433 -21.13 -24.90 -15.06
N GLY A 434 -20.53 -23.79 -14.64
CA GLY A 434 -19.63 -23.75 -13.53
C GLY A 434 -19.17 -22.33 -13.21
N THR A 435 -18.14 -22.24 -12.38
CA THR A 435 -17.55 -20.96 -11.99
C THR A 435 -16.04 -21.00 -12.08
N LEU A 436 -15.44 -19.82 -12.20
CA LEU A 436 -14.06 -19.53 -11.88
C LEU A 436 -14.04 -18.67 -10.63
N THR A 437 -13.43 -19.17 -9.57
CA THR A 437 -13.20 -18.41 -8.34
C THR A 437 -11.82 -17.77 -8.40
N ILE A 438 -11.79 -16.45 -8.26
CA ILE A 438 -10.56 -15.65 -8.17
C ILE A 438 -10.41 -15.20 -6.72
N ALA A 439 -9.48 -15.79 -6.00
CA ALA A 439 -9.13 -15.34 -4.64
C ALA A 439 -8.04 -14.27 -4.75
N SER A 440 -8.26 -13.10 -4.16
CA SER A 440 -7.35 -11.95 -4.24
C SER A 440 -7.06 -11.33 -2.88
N ASP A 441 -6.00 -10.53 -2.80
CA ASP A 441 -5.65 -9.72 -1.64
C ASP A 441 -6.33 -8.32 -1.62
N ASP A 442 -7.22 -8.02 -2.57
CA ASP A 442 -8.07 -6.82 -2.50
C ASP A 442 -9.02 -6.95 -1.29
N PRO A 443 -8.91 -6.08 -0.27
CA PRO A 443 -9.76 -6.15 0.92
C PRO A 443 -11.24 -5.81 0.65
N GLU A 444 -11.55 -5.18 -0.49
CA GLU A 444 -12.93 -4.89 -0.93
C GLU A 444 -13.52 -6.03 -1.78
N ALA A 445 -12.67 -6.82 -2.46
CA ALA A 445 -13.07 -7.93 -3.32
C ALA A 445 -12.15 -9.16 -3.14
N PRO A 446 -12.09 -9.74 -1.92
CA PRO A 446 -11.18 -10.86 -1.62
C PRO A 446 -11.54 -12.13 -2.41
N THR A 447 -12.75 -12.19 -2.96
CA THR A 447 -13.19 -13.24 -3.86
C THR A 447 -14.06 -12.67 -4.96
N ILE A 448 -13.68 -12.92 -6.22
CA ILE A 448 -14.49 -12.63 -7.40
C ILE A 448 -14.93 -13.97 -8.01
N ILE A 449 -16.21 -14.06 -8.41
CA ILE A 449 -16.77 -15.23 -9.05
C ILE A 449 -17.14 -14.87 -10.48
N VAL A 450 -16.58 -15.59 -11.46
CA VAL A 450 -16.93 -15.49 -12.88
C VAL A 450 -17.73 -16.72 -13.26
N THR A 451 -18.88 -16.53 -13.88
CA THR A 451 -19.75 -17.62 -14.37
C THR A 451 -19.18 -18.18 -15.66
N LEU A 452 -19.10 -19.50 -15.78
CA LEU A 452 -18.61 -20.20 -16.97
C LEU A 452 -19.75 -21.03 -17.58
N LEU A 453 -20.03 -20.84 -18.86
CA LEU A 453 -21.13 -21.48 -19.59
C LEU A 453 -20.66 -21.99 -20.95
N GLY A 454 -21.29 -23.04 -21.46
CA GLY A 454 -21.12 -23.47 -22.84
C GLY A 454 -21.91 -24.74 -23.11
N ASN A 455 -21.90 -25.21 -24.35
CA ASN A 455 -22.52 -26.47 -24.74
C ASN A 455 -21.60 -27.25 -25.65
N VAL A 456 -21.31 -28.50 -25.30
CA VAL A 456 -20.49 -29.37 -26.14
C VAL A 456 -21.41 -30.23 -26.99
N ILE A 457 -21.33 -30.08 -28.32
CA ILE A 457 -22.11 -30.89 -29.26
C ILE A 457 -21.20 -31.83 -30.02
N THR A 458 -21.78 -32.88 -30.58
CA THR A 458 -21.13 -33.79 -31.51
C THR A 458 -20.65 -33.01 -32.74
N PRO A 459 -19.45 -33.29 -33.28
CA PRO A 459 -19.07 -32.82 -34.60
C PRO A 459 -20.07 -33.34 -35.64
N PHE A 460 -20.32 -32.57 -36.69
CA PHE A 460 -21.06 -33.07 -37.84
C PHE A 460 -20.29 -34.21 -38.51
N ASP A 461 -21.00 -35.27 -38.89
CA ASP A 461 -20.44 -36.44 -39.56
C ASP A 461 -20.87 -36.46 -41.03
N PHE A 462 -20.13 -35.73 -41.86
CA PHE A 462 -20.44 -35.57 -43.28
C PHE A 462 -19.92 -36.71 -44.16
N ASP A 463 -19.07 -37.60 -43.62
CA ASP A 463 -18.53 -38.79 -44.31
C ASP A 463 -19.46 -39.98 -44.01
N VAL A 464 -20.66 -39.92 -44.57
CA VAL A 464 -21.75 -40.85 -44.29
C VAL A 464 -21.42 -42.27 -44.73
N ASN A 465 -20.52 -42.42 -45.70
CA ASN A 465 -20.10 -43.72 -46.24
C ASN A 465 -18.82 -44.29 -45.58
N ASP A 466 -18.21 -43.58 -44.63
CA ASP A 466 -16.97 -43.93 -43.92
C ASP A 466 -15.76 -44.21 -44.85
N ASP A 467 -15.72 -43.61 -46.04
CA ASP A 467 -14.63 -43.84 -47.00
C ASP A 467 -13.43 -42.89 -46.82
N GLY A 468 -13.56 -41.91 -45.93
CA GLY A 468 -12.55 -40.91 -45.60
C GLY A 468 -12.63 -39.66 -46.49
N VAL A 469 -13.64 -39.54 -47.34
CA VAL A 469 -13.83 -38.42 -48.27
C VAL A 469 -15.28 -37.93 -48.17
N VAL A 470 -15.45 -36.63 -47.92
CA VAL A 470 -16.76 -35.97 -48.01
C VAL A 470 -17.01 -35.54 -49.46
N ASP A 471 -17.85 -36.27 -50.19
CA ASP A 471 -18.24 -35.97 -51.57
C ASP A 471 -19.70 -36.37 -51.90
N ILE A 472 -20.06 -36.41 -53.19
CA ILE A 472 -21.43 -36.69 -53.63
C ILE A 472 -21.90 -38.11 -53.25
N GLU A 473 -20.98 -39.05 -53.07
CA GLU A 473 -21.29 -40.43 -52.68
C GLU A 473 -21.82 -40.50 -51.24
N ASP A 474 -21.50 -39.54 -50.36
CA ASP A 474 -22.10 -39.42 -49.03
C ASP A 474 -23.58 -39.03 -49.09
N ALA A 475 -23.95 -38.13 -50.01
CA ALA A 475 -25.35 -37.79 -50.23
C ALA A 475 -26.14 -39.00 -50.75
N TYR A 476 -25.52 -39.84 -51.60
CA TYR A 476 -26.13 -41.10 -52.04
C TYR A 476 -26.24 -42.12 -50.91
N ALA A 477 -25.20 -42.26 -50.08
CA ALA A 477 -25.20 -43.12 -48.92
C ALA A 477 -26.30 -42.71 -47.92
N TRP A 478 -26.44 -41.42 -47.66
CA TRP A 478 -27.46 -40.86 -46.78
C TRP A 478 -28.88 -41.13 -47.30
N LEU A 479 -29.14 -40.99 -48.61
CA LEU A 479 -30.45 -41.29 -49.20
C LEU A 479 -30.84 -42.77 -49.08
N VAL A 480 -29.85 -43.66 -48.99
CA VAL A 480 -30.06 -45.11 -48.83
C VAL A 480 -30.23 -45.48 -47.36
N SER A 481 -29.43 -44.88 -46.47
CA SER A 481 -29.47 -45.10 -45.03
C SER A 481 -29.26 -43.76 -44.31
N PRO A 482 -30.34 -43.01 -44.05
CA PRO A 482 -30.23 -41.71 -43.41
C PRO A 482 -29.53 -41.80 -42.05
N THR A 483 -28.51 -40.96 -41.87
CA THR A 483 -27.76 -40.80 -40.63
C THR A 483 -28.03 -39.41 -40.05
N ASP A 484 -27.81 -39.25 -38.75
CA ASP A 484 -27.91 -37.95 -38.08
C ASP A 484 -26.60 -37.18 -38.31
N VAL A 485 -26.48 -36.56 -39.49
CA VAL A 485 -25.28 -35.84 -39.93
C VAL A 485 -25.08 -34.57 -39.10
N THR A 486 -26.18 -33.94 -38.69
CA THR A 486 -26.15 -32.75 -37.82
C THR A 486 -25.91 -33.10 -36.36
N ALA A 487 -26.02 -34.39 -36.03
CA ALA A 487 -25.83 -34.97 -34.72
C ALA A 487 -26.71 -34.29 -33.65
N ASP A 488 -27.94 -33.91 -34.03
CA ASP A 488 -28.92 -33.23 -33.17
C ASP A 488 -29.87 -34.21 -32.43
N GLY A 489 -29.73 -35.51 -32.72
CA GLY A 489 -30.50 -36.61 -32.17
C GLY A 489 -31.74 -36.98 -33.00
N VAL A 490 -31.98 -36.31 -34.13
CA VAL A 490 -33.14 -36.51 -35.01
C VAL A 490 -32.68 -36.66 -36.44
N ILE A 491 -32.96 -37.83 -37.04
CA ILE A 491 -32.71 -38.04 -38.47
C ILE A 491 -33.86 -37.43 -39.28
N ASP A 492 -33.63 -36.27 -39.89
CA ASP A 492 -34.64 -35.57 -40.69
C ASP A 492 -34.08 -34.88 -41.95
N GLY A 493 -34.89 -34.00 -42.57
CA GLY A 493 -34.50 -33.32 -43.80
C GLY A 493 -33.41 -32.25 -43.61
N ALA A 494 -33.18 -31.79 -42.38
CA ALA A 494 -32.12 -30.83 -42.06
C ALA A 494 -30.74 -31.46 -42.21
N ASP A 495 -30.58 -32.75 -41.87
CA ASP A 495 -29.34 -33.49 -42.07
C ASP A 495 -28.90 -33.50 -43.53
N LEU A 496 -29.82 -33.82 -44.43
CA LEU A 496 -29.54 -33.84 -45.85
C LEU A 496 -29.23 -32.44 -46.40
N VAL A 497 -29.88 -31.40 -45.85
CA VAL A 497 -29.62 -30.01 -46.25
C VAL A 497 -28.20 -29.58 -45.86
N GLU A 498 -27.76 -29.88 -44.64
CA GLU A 498 -26.41 -29.56 -44.17
C GLU A 498 -25.36 -30.40 -44.89
N LEU A 499 -25.60 -31.70 -45.10
CA LEU A 499 -24.72 -32.58 -45.89
C LEU A 499 -24.50 -32.03 -47.31
N ILE A 500 -25.58 -31.68 -48.01
CA ILE A 500 -25.48 -31.12 -49.37
C ILE A 500 -24.80 -29.74 -49.35
N ALA A 501 -25.03 -28.93 -48.32
CA ALA A 501 -24.38 -27.63 -48.20
C ALA A 501 -22.86 -27.77 -48.04
N GLU A 502 -22.39 -28.74 -47.25
CA GLU A 502 -20.96 -29.01 -47.07
C GLU A 502 -20.32 -29.58 -48.33
N ILE A 503 -20.95 -30.55 -49.01
CA ILE A 503 -20.48 -31.08 -50.29
C ILE A 503 -20.32 -29.94 -51.31
N ARG A 504 -21.29 -29.02 -51.40
CA ARG A 504 -21.20 -27.83 -52.28
C ARG A 504 -20.09 -26.87 -51.89
N ARG A 505 -19.76 -26.74 -50.61
CA ARG A 505 -18.65 -25.92 -50.14
C ARG A 505 -17.31 -26.47 -50.65
N LEU A 506 -17.20 -27.80 -50.77
CA LEU A 506 -16.00 -28.50 -51.23
C LEU A 506 -15.93 -28.63 -52.77
N GLU A 507 -17.05 -28.46 -53.47
CA GLU A 507 -17.19 -28.61 -54.93
C GLU A 507 -16.14 -27.83 -55.75
N VAL A 508 -15.77 -26.61 -55.33
CA VAL A 508 -14.72 -25.81 -56.02
C VAL A 508 -13.33 -26.43 -55.86
N GLN A 509 -13.06 -27.03 -54.71
CA GLN A 509 -11.80 -27.71 -54.39
C GLN A 509 -11.70 -29.07 -55.11
N ASP A 510 -12.82 -29.75 -55.28
CA ASP A 510 -12.90 -31.00 -56.05
C ASP A 510 -12.75 -30.76 -57.55
N MET A 511 -13.44 -29.75 -58.08
CA MET A 511 -13.31 -29.31 -59.48
C MET A 511 -11.88 -28.91 -59.85
N THR A 512 -11.12 -28.34 -58.92
CA THR A 512 -9.72 -27.94 -59.13
C THR A 512 -8.70 -29.07 -58.90
N SER A 513 -9.06 -30.10 -58.12
CA SER A 513 -8.24 -31.31 -57.91
C SER A 513 -8.49 -32.43 -58.93
N GLY A 514 -9.44 -32.22 -59.86
CA GLY A 514 -9.76 -33.18 -60.93
C GLY A 514 -10.65 -34.34 -60.47
N ARG A 515 -11.21 -34.24 -59.27
CA ARG A 515 -12.33 -35.08 -58.82
C ARG A 515 -13.61 -34.52 -59.47
N ARG A 516 -14.44 -35.41 -60.02
CA ARG A 516 -15.63 -35.02 -60.80
C ARG A 516 -16.86 -35.01 -59.92
#